data_AF-A0A7H4Q509-F1
#
_entry.id   AF-A0A7H4Q509-F1
#
_cell.length_a   1.000
_cell.length_b   1.000
_cell.length_c   1.000
_cell.angle_alpha   90.00
_cell.angle_beta   90.00
_cell.angle_gamma   90.00
#
_symmetry.space_group_name_H-M   'P 1'
#
loop_
_entity.id
_entity.type
_entity.pdbx_description
1 polymer ?
#
loop_
_entity_poly.entity_id
_entity_poly.type
_entity_poly.pdbx_seq_one_letter_code
_entity_poly.pdbx_strand_id
1 'polypeptide(L)' 'MPADKLGRYMTSDLFKSKANAAVERAVAKLRAKGITPAYSTRQTASPSQTSPSCHSPQEPKANEGADDDTATE' A
#
# COMPACT_ATOMS: atom_id res chain seq x y z
N MET A 1 -15.65 -10.68 15.19
CA MET A 1 -15.80 -9.24 14.85
C MET A 1 -16.04 -9.15 13.35
N PRO A 2 -17.00 -8.36 12.84
CA PRO A 2 -17.11 -8.08 11.40
C PRO A 2 -15.81 -7.45 10.90
N ALA A 3 -15.25 -7.98 9.81
CA ALA A 3 -13.95 -7.58 9.30
C ALA A 3 -13.83 -6.07 9.00
N ASP A 4 -14.95 -5.42 8.64
CA ASP A 4 -14.92 -4.05 8.13
C ASP A 4 -15.07 -2.96 9.19
N LYS A 5 -15.07 -3.32 10.49
CA LYS A 5 -15.24 -2.32 11.56
C LYS A 5 -14.14 -1.27 11.55
N LEU A 6 -12.88 -1.69 11.34
CA LEU A 6 -11.76 -0.77 11.29
C LEU A 6 -11.82 0.12 10.07
N GLY A 7 -12.08 -0.45 8.89
CA GLY A 7 -12.21 0.31 7.64
C GLY A 7 -13.31 1.36 7.72
N ARG A 8 -14.49 0.99 8.24
CA ARG A 8 -15.59 1.95 8.46
C ARG A 8 -15.25 3.04 9.46
N TYR A 9 -14.51 2.71 10.52
CA TYR A 9 -14.07 3.74 11.45
C TYR A 9 -13.07 4.69 10.78
N MET A 10 -12.08 4.17 10.04
CA MET A 10 -11.08 4.99 9.34
C MET A 10 -11.70 5.93 8.29
N THR A 11 -12.79 5.55 7.64
CA THR A 11 -13.50 6.40 6.68
C THR A 11 -14.54 7.32 7.32
N SER A 12 -14.86 7.11 8.61
CA SER A 12 -15.85 7.91 9.33
C SER A 12 -15.39 9.35 9.54
N ASP A 13 -16.36 10.26 9.58
CA ASP A 13 -16.07 11.68 9.82
C ASP A 13 -15.54 11.94 11.24
N LEU A 14 -15.92 11.07 12.20
CA LEU A 14 -15.36 11.10 13.55
C LEU A 14 -13.84 10.87 13.53
N PHE A 15 -13.37 9.88 12.77
CA PHE A 15 -11.94 9.63 12.63
C PHE A 15 -11.24 10.79 11.93
N LYS A 16 -11.79 11.28 10.81
CA LYS A 16 -11.23 12.43 10.07
C LYS A 16 -11.08 13.66 10.96
N SER A 17 -12.11 13.99 11.75
CA SER A 17 -12.09 15.11 12.68
C SER A 17 -10.97 14.97 13.72
N LYS A 18 -10.85 13.79 14.35
CA LYS A 18 -9.79 13.51 15.33
C LYS A 18 -8.40 13.55 14.70
N ALA A 19 -8.24 12.98 13.51
CA ALA A 19 -6.97 12.97 12.79
C ALA A 19 -6.54 14.40 12.45
N ASN A 20 -7.44 15.21 11.88
CA ASN A 20 -7.16 16.60 11.55
C ASN A 20 -6.78 17.43 12.79
N ALA A 21 -7.54 17.30 13.89
CA ALA A 21 -7.22 17.99 15.13
C ALA A 21 -5.85 17.59 15.71
N ALA A 22 -5.46 16.32 15.60
CA ALA A 22 -4.13 15.87 16.01
C ALA A 22 -3.01 16.45 15.14
N VAL A 23 -3.22 16.49 13.82
CA VAL A 23 -2.28 17.10 12.86
C VAL A 23 -2.12 18.60 13.11
N GLU A 24 -3.22 19.33 13.33
CA GLU A 24 -3.18 20.77 13.64
C GLU A 24 -2.37 21.06 14.91
N ARG A 25 -2.57 20.27 15.97
CA ARG A 25 -1.78 20.39 17.21
C ARG A 25 -0.29 20.12 16.98
N ALA A 26 0.04 19.13 16.16
CA ALA A 26 1.42 18.82 15.82
C ALA A 26 2.06 19.97 15.01
N VAL A 27 1.34 20.50 14.02
CA VAL A 27 1.77 21.64 13.21
C VAL A 27 1.99 22.88 14.08
N ALA A 28 1.08 23.18 15.02
CA ALA A 28 1.23 24.29 15.94
C ALA A 28 2.53 24.18 16.77
N LYS A 29 2.85 22.98 17.26
CA LYS A 29 4.10 22.72 18.00
C LYS A 29 5.34 22.90 17.13
N LEU A 30 5.30 22.52 15.85
CA LEU A 30 6.41 22.73 14.92
C LEU A 30 6.61 24.22 14.62
N ARG A 31 5.53 24.95 14.38
CA ARG A 31 5.59 26.41 14.16
C ARG A 31 6.12 27.16 15.38
N ALA A 32 5.74 26.76 16.59
CA ALA A 32 6.28 27.33 17.83
C ALA A 32 7.80 27.13 17.97
N LYS A 33 8.37 26.13 17.28
CA LYS A 33 9.82 25.89 17.19
C LYS A 33 10.47 26.58 15.99
N GLY A 34 9.74 27.42 15.25
CA GLY A 34 10.22 28.08 14.03
C GLY A 34 10.28 27.17 12.79
N ILE A 35 9.68 25.98 12.84
CA ILE A 35 9.67 25.04 11.72
C ILE A 35 8.39 25.26 10.89
N THR A 36 8.56 25.72 9.65
CA THR A 36 7.45 25.89 8.70
C THR A 36 7.15 24.55 8.02
N PRO A 37 5.94 23.99 8.15
CA PRO A 37 5.58 22.75 7.47
C PRO A 37 5.45 22.97 5.96
N ALA A 38 6.00 22.04 5.17
CA ALA A 38 5.78 21.96 3.74
C ALA A 38 4.60 21.01 3.46
N TYR A 39 3.60 21.50 2.72
CA TYR A 39 2.46 20.70 2.30
C TYR A 39 2.68 20.21 0.88
N SER A 40 2.46 18.92 0.64
CA SER A 40 2.42 18.35 -0.71
C SER A 40 1.00 17.87 -1.00
N THR A 41 0.43 18.35 -2.10
CA THR A 41 -0.85 17.86 -2.60
C THR A 41 -0.62 16.56 -3.34
N ARG A 42 -1.19 15.46 -2.87
CA ARG A 42 -1.27 14.24 -3.69
C ARG A 42 -2.21 14.54 -4.85
N GLN A 43 -1.69 14.51 -6.08
CA GLN A 43 -2.54 14.49 -7.26
C GLN A 43 -3.41 13.24 -7.18
N THR A 44 -4.71 13.41 -6.94
CA THR A 44 -5.67 12.33 -7.04
C THR A 44 -5.79 12.00 -8.51
N ALA A 45 -5.19 10.87 -8.93
CA ALA A 45 -5.50 10.31 -10.24
C ALA A 45 -7.02 10.18 -10.35
N SER A 46 -7.58 10.62 -11.47
CA SER A 46 -8.97 10.36 -11.82
C SER A 46 -9.28 8.87 -11.64
N PRO A 47 -10.51 8.48 -11.27
CA PRO A 47 -10.88 7.08 -10.98
C PRO A 47 -10.80 6.12 -12.18
N SER A 48 -10.12 6.49 -13.27
CA SER A 48 -9.96 5.70 -14.49
C SER A 48 -8.73 4.77 -14.51
N GLN A 49 -7.98 4.62 -13.42
CA GLN A 49 -6.93 3.61 -13.30
C GLN A 49 -7.30 2.53 -12.27
N THR A 50 -8.40 1.82 -12.53
CA THR A 50 -8.44 0.38 -12.28
C THR A 50 -7.42 -0.26 -13.23
N SER A 51 -6.35 -0.89 -12.74
CA SER A 51 -6.36 -2.31 -12.39
C SER A 51 -5.06 -2.65 -11.65
N PRO A 52 -5.07 -3.60 -10.69
CA PRO A 52 -3.85 -4.20 -10.22
C PRO A 52 -3.34 -5.13 -11.32
N SER A 53 -2.22 -4.81 -11.95
CA SER A 53 -1.47 -5.81 -12.71
C SER A 53 -0.81 -6.75 -11.72
N CYS A 54 -1.61 -7.68 -11.19
CA CYS A 54 -1.11 -8.89 -10.56
C CYS A 54 -0.70 -9.82 -11.70
N HIS A 55 0.52 -9.66 -12.22
CA HIS A 55 1.14 -10.74 -12.99
C HIS A 55 2.10 -11.53 -12.08
N SER A 56 1.83 -12.83 -12.10
CA SER A 56 2.13 -13.91 -11.18
C SER A 56 3.60 -14.11 -10.76
N PRO A 57 3.86 -14.91 -9.69
CA PRO A 57 5.19 -15.39 -9.38
C PRO A 57 5.78 -16.12 -10.60
N GLN A 58 7.01 -15.79 -11.00
CA GLN A 58 7.77 -16.61 -11.94
C GLN A 58 8.03 -17.97 -11.29
N GLU A 59 7.50 -19.05 -11.89
CA GLU A 59 7.92 -20.41 -11.58
C GLU A 59 9.43 -20.55 -11.91
N PRO A 60 10.26 -21.06 -10.98
CA PRO A 60 11.60 -21.50 -11.33
C PRO A 60 11.49 -22.73 -12.23
N LYS A 61 12.07 -22.66 -13.43
CA LYS A 61 12.28 -23.83 -14.29
C LYS A 61 13.29 -24.76 -13.60
N ALA A 62 12.81 -25.59 -12.69
CA ALA A 62 13.43 -26.88 -12.40
C ALA A 62 12.99 -27.83 -13.51
N ASN A 63 13.94 -28.36 -14.26
CA ASN A 63 13.85 -29.77 -14.57
C ASN A 63 15.26 -30.36 -14.62
N GLU A 64 15.49 -31.16 -13.60
CA GLU A 64 16.58 -32.09 -13.42
C GLU A 64 16.54 -33.19 -14.49
N GLY A 65 17.65 -33.91 -14.61
CA GLY A 65 17.93 -34.88 -15.64
C GLY A 65 16.93 -36.03 -15.75
N ALA A 66 16.90 -36.58 -16.95
CA ALA A 66 16.46 -37.94 -17.20
C ALA A 66 17.67 -38.67 -17.79
N ASP A 67 18.33 -39.45 -16.94
CA ASP A 67 19.04 -40.64 -17.36
C ASP A 67 18.02 -41.59 -18.01
N ASP A 68 18.31 -42.13 -19.19
CA ASP A 68 17.97 -43.52 -19.50
C ASP A 68 18.86 -44.06 -20.63
N ASP A 69 19.17 -45.33 -20.48
CA ASP A 69 20.26 -46.10 -21.02
C ASP A 69 19.82 -46.84 -22.31
N THR A 70 20.76 -47.52 -22.97
CA THR A 70 20.55 -48.74 -23.79
C THR A 70 20.64 -48.68 -25.34
N ALA A 71 21.68 -49.41 -25.81
CA ALA A 71 21.82 -50.31 -26.98
C ALA A 71 22.22 -49.81 -28.38
N THR A 72 23.53 -49.99 -28.65
CA THR A 72 24.14 -50.88 -29.66
C THR A 72 23.33 -51.32 -30.88
N GLU A 73 23.87 -51.05 -32.07
CA GLU A 73 23.83 -51.97 -33.23
C GLU A 73 25.26 -52.14 -33.79
#